data_AF-A0AAW0KA68-F1
#
_entry.id   AF-A0AAW0KA68-F1
#
_cell.length_a   1.000
_cell.length_b   1.000
_cell.length_c   1.000
_cell.angle_alpha   90.00
_cell.angle_beta   90.00
_cell.angle_gamma   90.00
#
_symmetry.space_group_name_H-M   'P 1'
#
loop_
_entity.id
_entity.type
_entity.pdbx_description
1 polymer ?
#
loop_
_entity_poly.entity_id
_entity_poly.type
_entity_poly.pdbx_seq_one_letter_code
_entity_poly.pdbx_strand_id
1 'polypeptide(L)'
;MSYLYPALTPEQKKELSDVAHRDVTPGRGCKGSVGRPFPQIIKSKGGVVGIKVDKRVVPLAGTNGETTTHGLNELSGRCAQYKDGADFAKRRFVLKIGEHTENANVLTPYASICQQNCIVPILEPEILPDGDHDLTCHQCVTEKVLALSHLVYLEGTLLKPNMVTPGHACIWKFSNEEIVMSQHFLTQCPLLSQGSLP
;
A
#
# COMPACT_ATOMS: atom_id res chain seq x y z
N MET A 1 16.91 12.82 -22.76
CA MET A 1 15.56 12.88 -23.38
C MET A 1 14.54 12.70 -22.28
N SER A 2 13.84 13.77 -21.89
CA SER A 2 12.73 13.70 -20.93
C SER A 2 11.53 13.05 -21.60
N TYR A 3 11.13 11.87 -21.13
CA TYR A 3 9.91 11.23 -21.60
C TYR A 3 8.71 12.08 -21.14
N LEU A 4 8.07 12.76 -22.10
CA LEU A 4 6.84 13.50 -21.87
C LEU A 4 5.69 12.49 -21.88
N TYR A 5 5.25 12.05 -20.70
CA TYR A 5 4.06 11.21 -20.63
C TYR A 5 2.82 12.06 -20.98
N PRO A 6 1.96 11.61 -21.91
CA PRO A 6 0.74 12.33 -22.23
C PRO A 6 -0.18 12.37 -21.00
N ALA A 7 -0.74 13.54 -20.72
CA ALA A 7 -1.68 13.72 -19.62
C ALA A 7 -2.96 12.90 -19.90
N LEU A 8 -3.39 12.10 -18.92
CA LEU A 8 -4.64 11.33 -18.99
C LEU A 8 -5.85 12.26 -19.12
N THR A 9 -6.79 11.90 -19.99
CA THR A 9 -8.07 12.63 -20.12
C THR A 9 -8.91 12.49 -18.85
N PRO A 10 -9.88 13.39 -18.61
CA PRO A 10 -10.81 13.26 -17.50
C PRO A 10 -11.57 11.93 -17.49
N GLU A 11 -11.95 11.39 -18.67
CA GLU A 11 -12.55 10.05 -18.74
C GLU A 11 -11.58 8.96 -18.33
N GLN A 12 -10.33 8.99 -18.80
CA GLN A 12 -9.31 8.00 -18.43
C GLN A 12 -8.98 8.04 -16.94
N LYS A 13 -8.93 9.24 -16.34
CA LYS A 13 -8.75 9.40 -14.89
C LYS A 13 -9.93 8.85 -14.10
N LYS A 14 -11.15 9.09 -14.57
CA LYS A 14 -12.37 8.56 -13.97
C LYS A 14 -12.44 7.04 -14.11
N GLU A 15 -12.06 6.50 -15.26
CA GLU A 15 -11.99 5.06 -15.51
C GLU A 15 -10.91 4.39 -14.66
N LEU A 16 -9.70 4.98 -14.56
CA LEU A 16 -8.66 4.49 -13.63
C LEU A 16 -9.11 4.56 -12.17
N SER A 17 -9.79 5.63 -11.77
CA SER A 17 -10.34 5.80 -10.42
C SER A 17 -11.42 4.76 -10.13
N ASP A 18 -12.33 4.56 -11.08
CA ASP A 18 -13.38 3.55 -11.00
C ASP A 18 -12.79 2.14 -10.98
N VAL A 19 -11.74 1.87 -11.76
CA VAL A 19 -10.99 0.60 -11.75
C VAL A 19 -10.28 0.42 -10.41
N ALA A 20 -9.55 1.40 -9.90
CA ALA A 20 -8.88 1.34 -8.59
C ALA A 20 -9.86 1.15 -7.41
N HIS A 21 -11.06 1.72 -7.51
CA HIS A 21 -12.15 1.50 -6.55
C HIS A 21 -12.85 0.15 -6.73
N ARG A 22 -12.79 -0.46 -7.92
CA ARG A 22 -13.35 -1.79 -8.24
C ARG A 22 -12.35 -2.95 -8.04
N ASP A 23 -11.04 -2.68 -8.09
CA ASP A 23 -9.94 -3.64 -7.91
C ASP A 23 -9.88 -4.21 -6.49
N VAL A 24 -10.59 -3.57 -5.57
CA VAL A 24 -10.80 -4.05 -4.22
C VAL A 24 -12.29 -4.34 -4.05
N THR A 25 -12.69 -5.60 -4.19
CA THR A 25 -14.04 -5.99 -3.80
C THR A 25 -14.07 -6.09 -2.26
N PRO A 26 -14.89 -5.30 -1.54
CA PRO A 26 -15.21 -5.66 -0.16
C PRO A 26 -15.87 -7.05 -0.21
N GLY A 27 -15.58 -7.94 0.74
CA GLY A 27 -15.89 -9.38 0.69
C GLY A 27 -17.36 -9.82 0.53
N ARG A 28 -18.28 -8.93 0.12
CA ARG A 28 -19.60 -9.28 -0.40
C ARG A 28 -19.54 -9.23 -1.94
N GLY A 29 -19.69 -10.39 -2.57
CA GLY A 29 -19.59 -10.55 -4.01
C GLY A 29 -20.53 -9.65 -4.78
N CYS A 30 -19.99 -8.60 -5.39
CA CYS A 30 -20.69 -7.85 -6.42
C CYS A 30 -20.87 -8.77 -7.63
N LYS A 31 -22.10 -8.88 -8.14
CA LYS A 31 -22.39 -9.55 -9.42
C LYS A 31 -22.46 -8.50 -10.51
N GLY A 32 -21.87 -8.79 -11.68
CA GLY A 32 -22.08 -7.94 -12.86
C GLY A 32 -23.53 -7.99 -13.35
N SER A 33 -23.87 -7.15 -14.31
CA SER A 33 -25.20 -7.10 -14.95
C SER A 33 -25.67 -8.45 -15.55
N VAL A 34 -24.73 -9.40 -15.74
CA VAL A 34 -24.97 -10.74 -16.31
C VAL A 34 -24.94 -11.84 -15.23
N GLY A 35 -25.04 -11.49 -13.94
CA GLY A 35 -25.08 -12.46 -12.82
C GLY A 35 -23.74 -13.17 -12.52
N ARG A 36 -22.71 -12.97 -13.35
CA ARG A 36 -21.35 -13.48 -13.12
C ARG A 36 -20.68 -12.77 -11.94
N PRO A 37 -19.96 -13.49 -11.05
CA PRO A 37 -19.13 -12.88 -10.01
C PRO A 37 -18.09 -11.92 -10.60
N PHE A 38 -17.93 -10.74 -10.00
CA PHE A 38 -17.00 -9.72 -10.46
C PHE A 38 -15.54 -10.22 -10.64
N PRO A 39 -14.98 -11.04 -9.73
CA PRO A 39 -13.65 -11.63 -9.93
C PRO A 39 -13.51 -12.42 -11.24
N GLN A 40 -14.55 -13.15 -11.65
CA GLN A 40 -14.52 -13.91 -12.90
C GLN A 40 -14.55 -12.99 -14.12
N ILE A 41 -15.22 -11.83 -14.03
CA ILE A 41 -15.24 -10.83 -15.10
C ILE A 41 -13.83 -10.24 -15.28
N ILE A 42 -13.16 -9.88 -14.18
CA ILE A 42 -11.77 -9.37 -14.21
C ILE A 42 -10.83 -10.41 -14.83
N LYS A 43 -10.87 -11.65 -14.34
CA LYS A 43 -10.04 -12.75 -14.86
C LYS A 43 -10.30 -13.05 -16.33
N SER A 44 -11.56 -12.98 -16.79
CA SER A 44 -11.91 -13.19 -18.21
C SER A 44 -11.33 -12.13 -19.17
N LYS A 45 -10.90 -10.99 -18.63
CA LYS A 45 -10.23 -9.91 -19.38
C LYS A 45 -8.70 -9.93 -19.19
N GLY A 46 -8.15 -10.97 -18.57
CA GLY A 46 -6.73 -11.07 -18.26
C GLY A 46 -6.28 -10.25 -17.05
N GLY A 47 -7.21 -9.69 -16.27
CA GLY A 47 -6.90 -8.95 -15.06
C GLY A 47 -6.61 -9.87 -13.86
N VAL A 48 -5.78 -9.38 -12.94
CA VAL A 48 -5.46 -10.04 -11.67
C VAL A 48 -6.41 -9.51 -10.60
N VAL A 49 -6.93 -10.39 -9.73
CA VAL A 49 -7.91 -9.99 -8.71
C VAL A 49 -7.24 -9.80 -7.36
N GLY A 50 -7.56 -8.69 -6.70
CA GLY A 50 -7.06 -8.35 -5.38
C GLY A 50 -8.13 -8.34 -4.30
N ILE A 51 -7.71 -8.46 -3.04
CA ILE A 51 -8.58 -8.25 -1.89
C ILE A 51 -7.96 -7.32 -0.85
N LYS A 52 -8.76 -6.40 -0.33
CA LYS A 52 -8.36 -5.60 0.84
C LYS A 52 -8.69 -6.36 2.10
N VAL A 53 -7.66 -6.64 2.90
CA VAL A 53 -7.79 -7.45 4.12
C VAL A 53 -7.87 -6.61 5.40
N ASP A 54 -7.79 -5.28 5.26
CA ASP A 54 -7.94 -4.33 6.36
C ASP A 54 -9.25 -4.56 7.11
N LYS A 55 -9.15 -4.65 8.44
CA LYS A 55 -10.29 -4.50 9.34
C LYS A 55 -10.32 -3.08 9.91
N ARG A 56 -11.15 -2.83 10.92
CA ARG A 56 -11.14 -1.55 11.65
C ARG A 56 -9.77 -1.28 12.26
N VAL A 57 -9.35 -0.04 12.13
CA VAL A 57 -8.22 0.55 12.83
C VAL A 57 -8.64 0.70 14.30
N VAL A 58 -7.76 0.32 15.22
CA VAL A 58 -7.93 0.43 16.67
C VAL A 58 -6.73 1.14 17.30
N PRO A 59 -6.92 1.83 18.43
CA PRO A 59 -5.79 2.37 19.18
C PRO A 59 -4.84 1.25 19.60
N LEU A 60 -3.54 1.50 19.47
CA LEU A 60 -2.52 0.58 19.99
C LEU A 60 -2.30 0.92 21.48
N ALA A 61 -2.56 -0.04 22.36
CA ALA A 61 -2.42 0.17 23.80
C ALA A 61 -0.94 0.36 24.16
N GLY A 62 -0.65 1.31 25.05
CA GLY A 62 0.71 1.60 25.51
C GLY A 62 1.52 2.53 24.60
N THR A 63 0.91 3.09 23.55
CA THR A 63 1.57 4.07 22.67
C THR A 63 0.88 5.42 22.68
N ASN A 64 1.58 6.46 22.19
CA ASN A 64 1.07 7.83 22.17
C ASN A 64 0.15 8.08 20.97
N GLY A 65 -1.06 7.52 21.00
CA GLY A 65 -2.07 7.77 19.97
C GLY A 65 -1.77 7.14 18.61
N GLU A 66 -0.90 6.12 18.57
CA GLU A 66 -0.77 5.26 17.40
C GLU A 66 -1.96 4.32 17.29
N THR A 67 -2.13 3.79 16.10
CA THR A 67 -3.20 2.85 15.79
C THR A 67 -2.64 1.62 15.13
N THR A 68 -3.23 0.47 15.40
CA THR A 68 -2.99 -0.77 14.65
C THR A 68 -4.28 -1.28 14.01
N THR A 69 -4.17 -2.21 13.08
CA THR A 69 -5.34 -2.81 12.43
C THR A 69 -5.53 -4.23 12.93
N HIS A 70 -6.71 -4.53 13.46
CA HIS A 70 -7.05 -5.89 13.89
C HIS A 70 -7.00 -6.89 12.72
N GLY A 71 -6.84 -8.17 13.05
CA GLY A 71 -7.08 -9.27 12.11
C GLY A 71 -5.83 -9.90 11.51
N LEU A 72 -4.64 -9.69 12.11
CA LEU A 72 -3.43 -10.47 11.78
C LEU A 72 -3.59 -11.94 12.19
N ASN A 73 -4.11 -12.22 13.39
CA ASN A 73 -4.27 -13.58 13.92
C ASN A 73 -5.20 -14.46 13.05
N GLU A 74 -6.24 -13.87 12.47
CA GLU A 74 -7.18 -14.56 11.58
C GLU A 74 -6.78 -14.45 10.10
N LEU A 75 -5.68 -13.76 9.79
CA LEU A 75 -5.31 -13.43 8.41
C LEU A 75 -5.04 -14.69 7.60
N SER A 76 -4.33 -15.67 8.14
CA SER A 76 -4.02 -16.90 7.40
C SER A 76 -5.29 -17.64 6.99
N GLY A 77 -6.27 -17.79 7.89
CA GLY A 77 -7.55 -18.44 7.56
C GLY A 77 -8.33 -17.66 6.49
N ARG A 78 -8.29 -16.33 6.53
CA ARG A 78 -8.91 -15.49 5.49
C ARG A 78 -8.17 -15.59 4.16
N CYS A 79 -6.85 -15.57 4.15
CA CYS A 79 -6.03 -15.73 2.94
C CYS A 79 -6.32 -17.07 2.26
N ALA A 80 -6.44 -18.17 3.01
CA ALA A 80 -6.83 -19.46 2.46
C ALA A 80 -8.22 -19.41 1.77
N GLN A 81 -9.20 -18.74 2.38
CA GLN A 81 -10.53 -18.55 1.78
C GLN A 81 -10.50 -17.66 0.52
N TYR A 82 -9.57 -16.71 0.45
CA TYR A 82 -9.46 -15.79 -0.67
C TYR A 82 -8.70 -16.37 -1.86
N LYS A 83 -7.88 -17.41 -1.66
CA LYS A 83 -6.99 -17.92 -2.71
C LYS A 83 -7.73 -18.39 -3.96
N ASP A 84 -8.96 -18.88 -3.82
CA ASP A 84 -9.79 -19.33 -4.95
C ASP A 84 -10.31 -18.16 -5.82
N GLY A 85 -10.24 -16.92 -5.33
CA GLY A 85 -10.79 -15.74 -5.99
C GLY A 85 -9.81 -14.59 -6.18
N ALA A 86 -8.76 -14.50 -5.38
CA ALA A 86 -7.81 -13.39 -5.33
C ALA A 86 -6.36 -13.89 -5.34
N ASP A 87 -5.53 -13.14 -6.06
CA ASP A 87 -4.12 -13.44 -6.30
C ASP A 87 -3.20 -12.49 -5.52
N PHE A 88 -3.70 -11.31 -5.13
CA PHE A 88 -2.99 -10.38 -4.24
C PHE A 88 -3.87 -9.86 -3.10
N ALA A 89 -3.24 -9.41 -2.02
CA ALA A 89 -3.91 -8.79 -0.88
C ALA A 89 -3.28 -7.44 -0.57
N LYS A 90 -4.12 -6.46 -0.25
CA LYS A 90 -3.68 -5.11 0.14
C LYS A 90 -4.02 -4.84 1.59
N ARG A 91 -3.06 -4.25 2.31
CA ARG A 91 -3.25 -3.72 3.66
C ARG A 91 -2.60 -2.35 3.82
N ARG A 92 -3.36 -1.41 4.37
CA ARG A 92 -2.94 -0.06 4.70
C ARG A 92 -2.45 0.00 6.13
N PHE A 93 -1.21 0.43 6.34
CA PHE A 93 -0.61 0.64 7.65
C PHE A 93 -0.53 2.13 7.90
N VAL A 94 -1.40 2.63 8.77
CA VAL A 94 -1.41 4.05 9.12
C VAL A 94 -0.31 4.30 10.15
N LEU A 95 0.64 5.16 9.82
CA LEU A 95 1.79 5.52 10.63
C LEU A 95 1.76 7.02 10.91
N LYS A 96 2.17 7.42 12.11
CA LYS A 96 2.32 8.83 12.47
C LYS A 96 3.80 9.13 12.68
N ILE A 97 4.23 10.30 12.27
CA ILE A 97 5.58 10.78 12.58
C ILE A 97 5.61 11.19 14.05
N GLY A 98 6.45 10.52 14.83
CA GLY A 98 6.57 10.68 16.27
C GLY A 98 7.70 9.81 16.83
N GLU A 99 7.79 9.71 18.17
CA GLU A 99 8.89 9.02 18.86
C GLU A 99 8.89 7.50 18.65
N HIS A 100 7.73 6.92 18.33
CA HIS A 100 7.55 5.49 18.11
C HIS A 100 6.78 5.23 16.81
N THR A 101 7.22 4.23 16.05
CA THR A 101 6.58 3.71 14.83
C THR A 101 6.27 2.21 14.98
N GLU A 102 5.68 1.83 16.10
CA GLU A 102 5.43 0.43 16.49
C GLU A 102 4.55 -0.30 15.47
N ASN A 103 3.63 0.42 14.81
CA ASN A 103 2.76 -0.18 13.79
C ASN A 103 3.51 -0.56 12.50
N ALA A 104 4.78 -0.20 12.36
CA ALA A 104 5.60 -0.66 11.23
C ALA A 104 6.05 -2.13 11.41
N ASN A 105 6.10 -2.64 12.65
CA ASN A 105 6.52 -4.02 12.95
C ASN A 105 5.56 -5.09 12.39
N VAL A 106 4.31 -4.73 12.10
CA VAL A 106 3.31 -5.67 11.57
C VAL A 106 3.35 -5.84 10.05
N LEU A 107 4.18 -5.09 9.32
CA LEU A 107 4.33 -5.23 7.86
C LEU A 107 4.89 -6.60 7.48
N THR A 108 5.97 -7.02 8.15
CA THR A 108 6.67 -8.27 7.85
C THR A 108 5.82 -9.51 8.17
N PRO A 109 5.20 -9.64 9.36
CA PRO A 109 4.25 -10.72 9.62
C PRO A 109 3.09 -10.77 8.63
N TYR A 110 2.55 -9.61 8.23
CA TYR A 110 1.48 -9.54 7.23
C TYR A 110 1.92 -10.13 5.89
N ALA A 111 3.05 -9.67 5.35
CA ALA A 111 3.55 -10.14 4.06
C ALA A 111 3.90 -11.63 4.10
N SER A 112 4.54 -12.09 5.18
CA SER A 112 4.86 -13.51 5.37
C SER A 112 3.62 -14.39 5.34
N ILE A 113 2.55 -14.02 6.06
CA ILE A 113 1.28 -14.77 6.06
C ILE A 113 0.65 -14.80 4.66
N CYS A 114 0.64 -13.69 3.94
CA CYS A 114 0.12 -13.66 2.58
C CYS A 114 0.89 -14.62 1.66
N GLN A 115 2.22 -14.56 1.70
CA GLN A 115 3.09 -15.39 0.86
C GLN A 115 2.95 -16.89 1.17
N GLN A 116 2.84 -17.26 2.44
CA GLN A 116 2.58 -18.64 2.87
C GLN A 116 1.26 -19.21 2.32
N ASN A 117 0.31 -18.33 2.00
CA ASN A 117 -0.98 -18.69 1.41
C ASN A 117 -1.02 -18.43 -0.11
N CYS A 118 0.14 -18.29 -0.76
CA CYS A 118 0.28 -18.03 -2.19
C CYS A 118 -0.46 -16.76 -2.66
N ILE A 119 -0.52 -15.73 -1.83
CA ILE A 119 -1.10 -14.42 -2.15
C ILE A 119 0.01 -13.38 -2.16
N VAL A 120 0.07 -12.56 -3.20
CA VAL A 120 1.04 -11.46 -3.30
C VAL A 120 0.63 -10.33 -2.33
N PRO A 121 1.43 -9.99 -1.30
CA PRO A 121 1.15 -8.84 -0.45
C PRO A 121 1.48 -7.52 -1.16
N ILE A 122 0.53 -6.58 -1.11
CA ILE A 122 0.76 -5.15 -1.31
C ILE A 122 0.87 -4.51 0.08
N LEU A 123 2.07 -4.00 0.38
CA LEU A 123 2.37 -3.23 1.58
C LEU A 123 2.08 -1.75 1.30
N GLU A 124 1.09 -1.18 1.98
CA GLU A 124 0.75 0.25 1.87
C GLU A 124 1.06 0.96 3.20
N PRO A 125 2.35 1.21 3.53
CA PRO A 125 2.70 2.07 4.65
C PRO A 125 2.33 3.51 4.30
N GLU A 126 1.33 4.03 5.00
CA GLU A 126 0.88 5.41 4.83
C GLU A 126 1.27 6.22 6.06
N ILE A 127 2.33 7.02 5.87
CA ILE A 127 2.81 7.98 6.86
C ILE A 127 1.97 9.23 6.74
N LEU A 128 1.26 9.56 7.81
CA LEU A 128 0.35 10.69 7.83
C LEU A 128 1.12 12.02 7.81
N PRO A 129 0.65 13.01 7.03
CA PRO A 129 1.25 14.34 6.97
C PRO A 129 0.92 15.22 8.19
N ASP A 130 0.27 14.67 9.22
CA ASP A 130 -0.04 15.40 10.44
C ASP A 130 1.25 15.75 11.21
N GLY A 131 1.37 17.01 11.61
CA GLY A 131 2.50 17.52 12.40
C GLY A 131 3.26 18.67 11.71
N ASP A 132 4.31 19.13 12.38
CA ASP A 132 5.19 20.24 11.98
C ASP A 132 6.55 19.77 11.44
N HIS A 133 6.70 18.46 11.23
CA HIS A 133 7.90 17.83 10.72
C HIS A 133 8.30 18.38 9.34
N ASP A 134 9.60 18.48 9.10
CA ASP A 134 10.17 18.88 7.82
C ASP A 134 10.28 17.70 6.85
N LEU A 135 10.73 17.99 5.62
CA LEU A 135 10.88 17.00 4.57
C LEU A 135 11.88 15.90 4.94
N THR A 136 12.99 16.26 5.59
CA THR A 136 14.05 15.34 6.03
C THR A 136 13.55 14.35 7.06
N CYS A 137 12.73 14.80 8.00
CA CYS A 137 12.12 13.95 9.02
C CYS A 137 11.21 12.89 8.38
N HIS A 138 10.33 13.29 7.46
CA HIS A 138 9.49 12.33 6.73
C HIS A 138 10.34 11.36 5.91
N GLN A 139 11.36 11.83 5.19
CA GLN A 139 12.29 10.95 4.47
C GLN A 139 12.89 9.89 5.40
N CYS A 140 13.42 10.30 6.55
CA CYS A 140 14.04 9.40 7.53
C CYS A 140 13.05 8.36 8.07
N VAL A 141 11.81 8.76 8.36
CA VAL A 141 10.77 7.82 8.82
C VAL A 141 10.42 6.83 7.72
N THR A 142 10.27 7.29 6.47
CA THR A 142 9.99 6.41 5.33
C THR A 142 11.11 5.40 5.14
N GLU A 143 12.38 5.83 5.15
CA GLU A 143 13.53 4.91 5.05
C GLU A 143 13.53 3.84 6.14
N LYS A 144 13.26 4.23 7.40
CA LYS A 144 13.14 3.28 8.52
C LYS A 144 12.01 2.28 8.35
N VAL A 145 10.84 2.74 7.92
CA VAL A 145 9.67 1.88 7.68
C VAL A 145 9.94 0.90 6.53
N LEU A 146 10.59 1.36 5.46
CA LEU A 146 10.96 0.48 4.35
C LEU A 146 12.05 -0.52 4.71
N ALA A 147 12.97 -0.15 5.60
CA ALA A 147 14.01 -1.07 6.06
C ALA A 147 13.44 -2.35 6.71
N LEU A 148 12.27 -2.23 7.37
CA LEU A 148 11.59 -3.38 7.98
C LEU A 148 11.05 -4.38 6.95
N SER A 149 10.78 -3.93 5.71
CA SER A 149 10.27 -4.77 4.63
C SER A 149 11.32 -5.70 4.01
N HIS A 150 12.62 -5.53 4.32
CA HIS A 150 13.68 -6.39 3.77
C HIS A 150 13.66 -7.84 4.30
N LEU A 151 12.81 -8.12 5.30
CA LEU A 151 12.69 -9.45 5.91
C LEU A 151 11.72 -10.38 5.17
N VAL A 152 11.13 -9.96 4.04
CA VAL A 152 10.20 -10.78 3.24
C VAL A 152 10.74 -11.06 1.84
N TYR A 153 10.16 -12.06 1.16
CA TYR A 153 10.49 -12.35 -0.23
C TYR A 153 10.06 -11.17 -1.11
N LEU A 154 11.02 -10.42 -1.65
CA LEU A 154 10.78 -9.11 -2.26
C LEU A 154 10.17 -9.24 -3.65
N GLU A 155 10.60 -10.22 -4.43
CA GLU A 155 10.12 -10.48 -5.79
C GLU A 155 8.64 -10.87 -5.81
N GLY A 156 8.12 -11.38 -4.69
CA GLY A 156 6.71 -11.69 -4.49
C GLY A 156 5.95 -10.64 -3.69
N THR A 157 6.44 -9.40 -3.57
CA THR A 157 5.82 -8.32 -2.78
C THR A 157 5.74 -7.03 -3.58
N LEU A 158 4.66 -6.28 -3.43
CA LEU A 158 4.53 -4.93 -3.98
C LEU A 158 4.49 -3.91 -2.85
N LEU A 159 5.08 -2.74 -3.10
CA LEU A 159 5.06 -1.62 -2.17
C LEU A 159 4.21 -0.48 -2.74
N LYS A 160 3.38 0.13 -1.90
CA LYS A 160 2.58 1.31 -2.21
C LYS A 160 2.80 2.39 -1.15
N PRO A 161 3.93 3.12 -1.20
CA PRO A 161 4.21 4.19 -0.26
C PRO A 161 3.45 5.47 -0.64
N ASN A 162 3.30 6.38 0.30
CA ASN A 162 2.95 7.77 0.00
C ASN A 162 4.19 8.59 -0.41
N MET A 163 3.96 9.73 -1.06
CA MET A 163 5.03 10.70 -1.34
C MET A 163 5.60 11.26 -0.03
N VAL A 164 6.91 11.55 -0.04
CA VAL A 164 7.57 12.24 1.06
C VAL A 164 7.23 13.73 0.96
N THR A 165 6.53 14.24 1.96
CA THR A 165 6.05 15.64 1.99
C THR A 165 6.30 16.25 3.37
N PRO A 166 6.50 17.57 3.49
CA PRO A 166 6.50 18.20 4.80
C PRO A 166 5.14 18.04 5.49
N GLY A 167 5.13 18.14 6.81
CA GLY A 167 3.91 18.09 7.60
C GLY A 167 2.99 19.29 7.30
N HIS A 168 1.70 19.12 7.52
CA HIS A 168 0.71 20.17 7.27
C HIS A 168 0.95 21.45 8.10
N ALA A 169 1.56 21.33 9.27
CA ALA A 169 1.92 22.44 10.14
C ALA A 169 3.38 22.89 9.99
N CYS A 170 4.12 22.36 9.00
CA CYS A 170 5.51 22.74 8.77
C CYS A 170 5.61 24.21 8.34
N ILE A 171 6.49 24.95 9.00
CA ILE A 171 6.73 26.38 8.69
C ILE A 171 7.58 26.56 7.43
N TRP A 172 8.39 25.56 7.08
CA TRP A 172 9.29 25.60 5.94
C TRP A 172 8.54 25.22 4.65
N LYS A 173 8.90 25.88 3.55
CA LYS A 173 8.36 25.59 2.22
C LYS A 173 9.42 24.91 1.38
N PHE A 174 8.99 23.90 0.64
CA PHE A 174 9.84 23.10 -0.23
C PHE A 174 9.29 23.18 -1.66
N SER A 175 10.18 23.21 -2.65
CA SER A 175 9.81 23.15 -4.05
C SER A 175 9.40 21.73 -4.46
N ASN A 176 8.77 21.60 -5.63
CA ASN A 176 8.43 20.29 -6.18
C ASN A 176 9.69 19.47 -6.48
N GLU A 177 10.78 20.12 -6.89
CA GLU A 177 12.07 19.48 -7.13
C GLU A 177 12.64 18.90 -5.85
N GLU A 178 12.59 19.64 -4.73
CA GLU A 178 13.05 19.14 -3.43
C GLU A 178 12.23 17.93 -2.96
N ILE A 179 10.90 17.97 -3.13
CA ILE A 179 10.01 16.84 -2.83
C ILE A 179 10.41 15.62 -3.68
N VAL A 180 10.60 15.79 -4.99
CA VAL A 180 11.00 14.70 -5.89
C VAL A 180 12.38 14.13 -5.51
N MET A 181 13.33 14.98 -5.14
CA MET A 181 14.66 14.56 -4.72
C MET A 181 14.63 13.78 -3.40
N SER A 182 13.82 14.22 -2.43
CA SER A 182 13.70 13.56 -1.12
C SER A 182 13.18 12.12 -1.20
N GLN A 183 12.46 11.78 -2.27
CA GLN A 183 11.94 10.43 -2.49
C GLN A 183 12.76 9.62 -3.50
N HIS A 184 13.94 10.10 -3.91
CA HIS A 184 14.80 9.38 -4.87
C HIS A 184 15.22 8.00 -4.35
N PHE A 185 15.39 7.83 -3.04
CA PHE A 185 15.70 6.52 -2.44
C PHE A 185 14.64 5.44 -2.74
N LEU A 186 13.39 5.83 -3.00
CA LEU A 186 12.33 4.90 -3.39
C LEU A 186 12.62 4.21 -4.71
N THR A 187 13.27 4.88 -5.67
CA THR A 187 13.62 4.27 -6.96
C THR A 187 14.73 3.24 -6.83
N GLN A 188 15.52 3.33 -5.76
CA GLN A 188 16.56 2.37 -5.41
C GLN A 188 16.02 1.20 -4.57
N CYS A 189 14.77 1.27 -4.12
CA CYS A 189 14.13 0.20 -3.37
C CYS A 189 13.85 -0.99 -4.30
N PRO A 190 14.36 -2.21 -4.00
CA PRO A 190 14.14 -3.39 -4.83
C PRO A 190 12.67 -3.75 -5.04
N LEU A 191 11.78 -3.33 -4.12
CA LEU A 191 10.33 -3.51 -4.19
C LEU A 191 9.63 -2.58 -5.19
N LEU A 192 10.28 -1.50 -5.61
CA LEU A 192 9.74 -0.50 -6.54
C LEU A 192 10.48 -0.50 -7.89
N SER A 193 11.69 -1.07 -7.94
CA SER A 193 12.50 -1.14 -9.17
C SER A 193 12.05 -2.25 -10.13
N GLN A 194 11.09 -3.09 -9.76
CA GLN A 194 10.59 -4.21 -10.58
C GLN A 194 9.53 -3.72 -11.58
N GLY A 195 9.93 -2.82 -12.49
CA GLY A 195 9.13 -2.34 -13.61
C GLY A 195 9.46 -3.01 -14.95
N SER A 196 10.41 -3.95 -14.98
CA SER A 196 10.76 -4.71 -16.18
C SER A 196 10.59 -6.20 -15.91
N LEU A 197 9.36 -6.69 -16.08
CA LEU A 197 9.15 -8.10 -16.41
C LEU A 197 9.80 -8.34 -17.80
N PRO A 198 10.51 -9.47 -17.99
CA PRO A 198 11.06 -9.85 -19.29
C PRO A 198 9.96 -10.09 -20.34
#